data_AF-A0A7S2W2S9-F1
#
_entry.id   AF-A0A7S2W2S9-F1
#
_cell.length_a   1.000
_cell.length_b   1.000
_cell.length_c   1.000
_cell.angle_alpha   90.00
_cell.angle_beta   90.00
_cell.angle_gamma   90.00
#
_symmetry.space_group_name_H-M   'P 1'
#
loop_
_entity.id
_entity.type
_entity.pdbx_description
1 polymer ?
#
loop_
_entity_poly.entity_id
_entity_poly.type
_entity_poly.pdbx_seq_one_letter_code
_entity_poly.pdbx_strand_id
1 'polypeptide(L)'
;DLYDARHSVRLVTCEARRLLEDGLLNHAIYFCKEGLGILHRASQFVNPEIPAEKWWYSDACAKLLVIKVRANMMLGNVNSALRDVEKVMELDHLCDIDQVYVAECLQVRTYIMALIGADELCQSEFDLYVGVLNKMSASGAATSSLPVVRVGCTAADWHRARRQMMLKLHPEIKDLFEKNTKGDGVGIYLAILLMVLVALHVSVVLFISYFRVGFTLVITLSCTVGACFAYGFQALNHDLSHVNRNKGLNYVCMILSSAFCNFPWAMYYQQFHAIHHAYTGSDMDRDGDILFQPWHSPPTLRIRLSFPYVYNSSLTVFRWASSFEVEEDEEPWEGFEYFVDLSSTPRLRFLWSVLFPMFLYPMFLQRKKQLDHPHAQSIEFEGLMVITYLVCWRMGGISAIMYLWLSSMFSLGAFCHPYFGFWLIQHQATYREPRLNVDVDGKELIRQKELGEILLPQPQPTVSYTGHVIWNLLNFGELWHVEHHDFPWIPAVYYPRLREIAPEFYNDLSVNTSIFSAIGDWLFAPDDKEWMETKGDFALRDSYIQDIQVNYWNYPNDTLDDAEDAWDAFAASLVRPKAK
;
A
#
# COMPACT_ATOMS: atom_id res chain seq x y z
N ASP A 1 30.47 8.99 38.92
CA ASP A 1 30.31 7.56 39.32
C ASP A 1 29.12 6.92 38.64
N LEU A 2 28.93 5.60 38.79
CA LEU A 2 27.82 4.82 38.19
C LEU A 2 26.43 5.45 38.41
N TYR A 3 26.27 6.20 39.51
CA TYR A 3 25.09 6.99 39.82
C TYR A 3 24.82 8.13 38.80
N ASP A 4 25.84 8.88 38.41
CA ASP A 4 25.71 9.95 37.41
C ASP A 4 25.37 9.35 36.04
N ALA A 5 25.97 8.21 35.70
CA ALA A 5 25.67 7.49 34.47
C ALA A 5 24.20 7.02 34.43
N ARG A 6 23.68 6.46 35.54
CA ARG A 6 22.26 6.09 35.67
C ARG A 6 21.33 7.26 35.42
N HIS A 7 21.64 8.41 36.01
CA HIS A 7 20.82 9.61 35.88
C HIS A 7 20.88 10.19 34.45
N SER A 8 22.07 10.34 33.88
CA SER A 8 22.25 10.85 32.52
C SER A 8 21.63 9.94 31.46
N VAL A 9 21.77 8.62 31.61
CA VAL A 9 21.17 7.66 30.66
C VAL A 9 19.65 7.71 30.73
N ARG A 10 19.05 7.86 31.92
CA ARG A 10 17.59 8.01 32.06
C ARG A 10 17.10 9.24 31.31
N LEU A 11 17.73 10.40 31.49
CA LEU A 11 17.35 11.65 30.80
C LEU A 11 17.48 11.53 29.28
N VAL A 12 18.60 10.99 28.80
CA VAL A 12 18.83 10.79 27.37
C VAL A 12 17.82 9.81 26.77
N THR A 13 17.45 8.77 27.50
CA THR A 13 16.43 7.81 27.05
C THR A 13 15.05 8.48 26.95
N CYS A 14 14.65 9.28 27.95
CA CYS A 14 13.39 10.02 27.93
C CYS A 14 13.32 11.01 26.74
N GLU A 15 14.37 11.80 26.53
CA GLU A 15 14.41 12.76 25.42
C GLU A 15 14.47 12.06 24.05
N ALA A 16 15.22 10.97 23.92
CA ALA A 16 15.22 10.18 22.70
C ALA A 16 13.84 9.61 22.36
N ARG A 17 13.04 9.22 23.37
CA ARG A 17 11.66 8.79 23.19
C ARG A 17 10.76 9.95 22.75
N ARG A 18 10.82 11.09 23.44
CA ARG A 18 10.02 12.27 23.10
C ARG A 18 10.26 12.71 21.64
N LEU A 19 11.53 12.76 21.24
CA LEU A 19 11.93 13.10 19.86
C LEU A 19 11.47 12.04 18.84
N LEU A 20 11.39 10.77 19.22
CA LEU A 20 10.83 9.72 18.37
C LEU A 20 9.32 9.93 18.17
N GLU A 21 8.58 10.23 19.23
CA GLU A 21 7.13 10.49 19.21
C GLU A 21 6.78 11.77 18.42
N ASP A 22 7.61 12.81 18.52
CA ASP A 22 7.47 14.06 17.76
C ASP A 22 7.88 13.91 16.27
N GLY A 23 8.32 12.73 15.82
CA GLY A 23 8.78 12.50 14.44
C GLY A 23 10.16 13.08 14.11
N LEU A 24 10.92 13.56 15.10
CA LEU A 24 12.28 14.09 14.96
C LEU A 24 13.34 12.98 14.96
N LEU A 25 13.21 12.04 14.02
CA LEU A 25 13.88 10.74 14.02
C LEU A 25 15.41 10.82 14.04
N ASN A 26 16.01 11.74 13.27
CA ASN A 26 17.47 11.93 13.26
C ASN A 26 18.01 12.40 14.62
N HIS A 27 17.23 13.22 15.34
CA HIS A 27 17.59 13.69 16.67
C HIS A 27 17.43 12.55 17.69
N ALA A 28 16.36 11.75 17.61
CA ALA A 28 16.21 10.56 18.44
C ALA A 28 17.41 9.59 18.30
N ILE A 29 17.88 9.33 17.07
CA ILE A 29 19.07 8.51 16.81
C ILE A 29 20.33 9.12 17.44
N TYR A 30 20.49 10.44 17.34
CA TYR A 30 21.62 11.15 17.93
C TYR A 30 21.64 10.97 19.45
N PHE A 31 20.53 11.22 20.13
CA PHE A 31 20.43 11.03 21.57
C PHE A 31 20.68 9.58 21.99
N CYS A 32 20.15 8.60 21.24
CA CYS A 32 20.46 7.19 21.50
C CYS A 32 21.95 6.88 21.41
N LYS A 33 22.68 7.46 20.44
CA LYS A 33 24.14 7.30 20.31
C LYS A 33 24.87 7.92 21.50
N GLU A 34 24.47 9.10 21.95
CA GLU A 34 25.04 9.75 23.13
C GLU A 34 24.83 8.91 24.40
N GLY A 35 23.61 8.39 24.59
CA GLY A 35 23.27 7.52 25.72
C GLY A 35 24.10 6.23 25.73
N LEU A 36 24.25 5.58 24.57
CA LEU A 36 25.11 4.41 24.41
C LEU A 36 26.58 4.74 24.66
N GLY A 37 27.03 5.95 24.28
CA GLY A 37 28.37 6.45 24.60
C GLY A 37 28.59 6.66 26.11
N ILE A 38 27.58 7.15 26.83
CA ILE A 38 27.61 7.26 28.29
C ILE A 38 27.71 5.87 28.93
N LEU A 39 26.88 4.92 28.50
CA LEU A 39 26.93 3.53 28.97
C LEU A 39 28.30 2.90 28.69
N HIS A 40 28.84 3.07 27.49
CA HIS A 40 30.17 2.57 27.16
C HIS A 40 31.25 3.09 28.12
N ARG A 41 31.24 4.38 28.45
CA ARG A 41 32.15 4.96 29.46
C ARG A 41 31.85 4.45 30.88
N ALA A 42 30.60 4.16 31.20
CA ALA A 42 30.19 3.63 32.50
C ALA A 42 30.56 2.14 32.67
N SER A 43 30.75 1.39 31.58
CA SER A 43 31.05 -0.04 31.61
C SER A 43 32.28 -0.40 32.45
N GLN A 44 33.29 0.47 32.51
CA GLN A 44 34.49 0.27 33.34
C GLN A 44 34.20 0.27 34.85
N PHE A 45 33.04 0.79 35.26
CA PHE A 45 32.59 0.85 36.65
C PHE A 45 31.50 -0.19 36.97
N VAL A 46 31.04 -0.94 35.97
CA VAL A 46 30.05 -2.01 36.15
C VAL A 46 30.77 -3.26 36.63
N ASN A 47 30.40 -3.79 37.80
CA ASN A 47 30.93 -5.07 38.24
C ASN A 47 30.10 -6.23 37.65
N PRO A 48 30.67 -7.07 36.77
CA PRO A 48 29.93 -8.18 36.14
C PRO A 48 29.53 -9.28 37.13
N GLU A 49 30.16 -9.34 38.31
CA GLU A 49 29.78 -10.27 39.38
C GLU A 49 28.57 -9.81 40.19
N ILE A 50 28.14 -8.55 40.04
CA ILE A 50 26.95 -8.01 40.70
C ILE A 50 25.76 -8.09 39.72
N PRO A 51 24.79 -9.00 39.94
CA PRO A 51 23.71 -9.24 38.99
C PRO A 51 22.88 -7.99 38.69
N ALA A 52 22.63 -7.15 39.71
CA ALA A 52 21.84 -5.93 39.56
C ALA A 52 22.52 -4.86 38.70
N GLU A 53 23.85 -4.77 38.73
CA GLU A 53 24.60 -3.81 37.89
C GLU A 53 24.72 -4.30 36.46
N LYS A 54 25.00 -5.60 36.28
CA LYS A 54 25.01 -6.26 34.98
C LYS A 54 23.64 -6.17 34.29
N TRP A 55 22.56 -6.41 35.03
CA TRP A 55 21.19 -6.31 34.53
C TRP A 55 20.83 -4.88 34.15
N TRP A 56 21.02 -3.90 35.05
CA TRP A 56 20.74 -2.49 34.75
C TRP A 56 21.48 -2.01 33.49
N TYR A 57 22.77 -2.33 33.37
CA TYR A 57 23.57 -1.91 32.23
C TYR A 57 23.02 -2.47 30.91
N SER A 58 22.69 -3.77 30.92
CA SER A 58 22.19 -4.48 29.73
C SER A 58 20.79 -4.03 29.34
N ASP A 59 19.92 -3.82 30.33
CA ASP A 59 18.56 -3.27 30.18
C ASP A 59 18.58 -1.84 29.61
N ALA A 60 19.46 -0.97 30.13
CA ALA A 60 19.63 0.39 29.64
C ALA A 60 20.20 0.43 28.20
N CYS A 61 21.11 -0.48 27.86
CA CYS A 61 21.59 -0.63 26.48
C CYS A 61 20.46 -1.09 25.54
N ALA A 62 19.68 -2.08 25.96
CA ALA A 62 18.57 -2.61 25.18
C ALA A 62 17.51 -1.54 24.90
N LYS A 63 17.11 -0.75 25.92
CA LYS A 63 16.18 0.38 25.77
C LYS A 63 16.61 1.37 24.69
N LEU A 64 17.85 1.85 24.75
CA LEU A 64 18.38 2.82 23.78
C LEU A 64 18.53 2.21 22.38
N LEU A 65 18.91 0.94 22.29
CA LEU A 65 18.98 0.22 21.01
C LEU A 65 17.60 0.07 20.39
N VAL A 66 16.57 -0.28 21.17
CA VAL A 66 15.19 -0.39 20.70
C VAL A 66 14.68 0.96 20.16
N ILE A 67 14.85 2.07 20.88
CA ILE A 67 14.47 3.41 20.38
C ILE A 67 15.18 3.72 19.07
N LYS A 68 16.47 3.36 18.97
CA LYS A 68 17.27 3.56 17.76
C LYS A 68 16.86 2.64 16.61
N VAL A 69 16.46 1.40 16.89
CA VAL A 69 15.85 0.49 15.91
C VAL A 69 14.59 1.12 15.34
N ARG A 70 13.69 1.63 16.19
CA ARG A 70 12.45 2.32 15.78
C ARG A 70 12.74 3.52 14.88
N ALA A 71 13.61 4.42 15.31
CA ALA A 71 13.95 5.62 14.54
C ALA A 71 14.61 5.29 13.18
N ASN A 72 15.47 4.27 13.13
CA ASN A 72 16.06 3.82 11.87
C ASN A 72 15.01 3.20 10.94
N MET A 73 14.05 2.45 11.48
CA MET A 73 12.97 1.87 10.68
C MET A 73 12.07 2.94 10.08
N MET A 74 11.67 3.94 10.86
CA MET A 74 10.84 5.05 10.39
C MET A 74 11.55 5.92 9.33
N LEU A 75 12.89 5.98 9.35
CA LEU A 75 13.72 6.63 8.32
C LEU A 75 14.02 5.75 7.09
N GLY A 76 13.57 4.50 7.05
CA GLY A 76 13.90 3.54 5.98
C GLY A 76 15.35 3.01 6.05
N ASN A 77 16.07 3.21 7.16
CA ASN A 77 17.44 2.75 7.36
C ASN A 77 17.50 1.27 7.80
N VAL A 78 16.95 0.38 6.98
CA VAL A 78 16.74 -1.05 7.25
C VAL A 78 18.01 -1.77 7.75
N ASN A 79 19.16 -1.56 7.10
CA ASN A 79 20.42 -2.18 7.49
C ASN A 79 20.92 -1.72 8.88
N SER A 80 20.64 -0.48 9.25
CA SER A 80 20.99 0.03 10.59
C SER A 80 20.08 -0.54 11.66
N ALA A 81 18.78 -0.67 11.35
CA ALA A 81 17.82 -1.31 12.25
C ALA A 81 18.18 -2.78 12.50
N LEU A 82 18.48 -3.57 11.46
CA LEU A 82 18.90 -4.98 11.63
C LEU A 82 20.15 -5.12 12.51
N ARG A 83 21.17 -4.29 12.29
CA ARG A 83 22.38 -4.33 13.12
C ARG A 83 22.11 -4.01 14.59
N ASP A 84 21.17 -3.12 14.87
CA ASP A 84 20.83 -2.77 16.24
C ASP A 84 19.90 -3.82 16.87
N VAL A 85 19.03 -4.46 16.09
CA VAL A 85 18.26 -5.67 16.49
C VAL A 85 19.20 -6.81 16.90
N GLU A 86 20.23 -7.11 16.10
CA GLU A 86 21.22 -8.15 16.40
C GLU A 86 21.89 -7.91 17.75
N LYS A 87 22.24 -6.66 18.07
CA LYS A 87 22.83 -6.30 19.37
C LYS A 87 21.86 -6.55 20.54
N VAL A 88 20.57 -6.32 20.36
CA VAL A 88 19.57 -6.61 21.40
C VAL A 88 19.47 -8.13 21.62
N MET A 89 19.50 -8.92 20.55
CA MET A 89 19.52 -10.39 20.66
C MET A 89 20.79 -10.90 21.37
N GLU A 90 21.96 -10.31 21.07
CA GLU A 90 23.21 -10.62 21.75
C GLU A 90 23.14 -10.28 23.25
N LEU A 91 22.54 -9.15 23.62
CA LEU A 91 22.35 -8.74 25.01
C LEU A 91 21.43 -9.70 25.77
N ASP A 92 20.34 -10.17 25.15
CA ASP A 92 19.45 -11.17 25.75
C ASP A 92 20.17 -12.48 26.05
N HIS A 93 20.91 -13.00 25.08
CA HIS A 93 21.67 -14.24 25.25
C HIS A 93 22.70 -14.15 26.39
N LEU A 94 23.24 -12.96 26.68
CA LEU A 94 24.27 -12.75 27.70
C LEU A 94 23.72 -12.44 29.10
N CYS A 95 22.55 -11.81 29.17
CA CYS A 95 22.08 -11.11 30.37
C CYS A 95 20.61 -11.31 30.73
N ASP A 96 19.81 -12.05 29.94
CA ASP A 96 18.36 -12.26 30.13
C ASP A 96 17.65 -10.93 30.43
N ILE A 97 17.69 -10.05 29.43
CA ILE A 97 17.12 -8.69 29.50
C ILE A 97 15.60 -8.75 29.50
N ASP A 98 14.95 -7.60 29.71
CA ASP A 98 13.50 -7.55 29.60
C ASP A 98 13.04 -8.04 28.22
N GLN A 99 12.18 -9.06 28.25
CA GLN A 99 11.70 -9.76 27.08
C GLN A 99 10.83 -8.87 26.18
N VAL A 100 10.34 -7.73 26.68
CA VAL A 100 9.66 -6.71 25.87
C VAL A 100 10.57 -6.20 24.76
N TYR A 101 11.84 -5.89 25.06
CA TYR A 101 12.80 -5.40 24.04
C TYR A 101 13.13 -6.46 22.99
N VAL A 102 13.19 -7.72 23.43
CA VAL A 102 13.47 -8.86 22.55
C VAL A 102 12.29 -9.08 21.60
N ALA A 103 11.06 -9.07 22.12
CA ALA A 103 9.85 -9.20 21.32
C ALA A 103 9.74 -8.09 20.26
N GLU A 104 10.00 -6.83 20.64
CA GLU A 104 9.99 -5.70 19.71
C GLU A 104 11.05 -5.84 18.59
N CYS A 105 12.28 -6.24 18.94
CA CYS A 105 13.34 -6.42 17.95
C CYS A 105 13.08 -7.59 17.00
N LEU A 106 12.49 -8.69 17.49
CA LEU A 106 12.06 -9.81 16.65
C LEU A 106 10.93 -9.42 15.70
N GLN A 107 10.00 -8.56 16.15
CA GLN A 107 8.94 -8.02 15.31
C GLN A 107 9.51 -7.16 14.17
N VAL A 108 10.43 -6.23 14.49
CA VAL A 108 11.11 -5.41 13.48
C VAL A 108 11.92 -6.28 12.51
N ARG A 109 12.63 -7.29 13.01
CA ARG A 109 13.38 -8.23 12.17
C ARG A 109 12.47 -8.97 11.18
N THR A 110 11.36 -9.52 11.68
CA THR A 110 10.35 -10.20 10.88
C THR A 110 9.80 -9.28 9.78
N TYR A 111 9.50 -8.03 10.15
CA TYR A 111 9.02 -7.02 9.21
C TYR A 111 10.06 -6.70 8.12
N ILE A 112 11.33 -6.53 8.50
CA ILE A 112 12.42 -6.30 7.54
C ILE A 112 12.57 -7.49 6.60
N MET A 113 12.47 -8.73 7.11
CA MET A 113 12.56 -9.94 6.30
C MET A 113 11.41 -10.02 5.30
N ALA A 114 10.19 -9.65 5.70
CA ALA A 114 9.05 -9.52 4.79
C ALA A 114 9.29 -8.42 3.72
N LEU A 115 9.76 -7.23 4.13
CA LEU A 115 10.06 -6.11 3.22
C LEU A 115 11.09 -6.47 2.15
N ILE A 116 12.13 -7.22 2.50
CA ILE A 116 13.20 -7.62 1.56
C ILE A 116 12.87 -8.90 0.78
N GLY A 117 11.66 -9.47 0.96
CA GLY A 117 11.24 -10.70 0.29
C GLY A 117 12.01 -11.94 0.72
N ALA A 118 12.58 -11.95 1.93
CA ALA A 118 13.12 -13.14 2.54
C ALA A 118 11.95 -13.96 3.11
N ASP A 119 11.34 -14.77 2.25
CA ASP A 119 10.05 -15.47 2.46
C ASP A 119 10.02 -16.52 3.59
N GLU A 120 11.06 -16.65 4.40
CA GLU A 120 11.13 -17.63 5.48
C GLU A 120 11.64 -16.96 6.74
N LEU A 121 10.75 -16.65 7.69
CA LEU A 121 11.14 -16.80 9.09
C LEU A 121 11.63 -18.24 9.21
N CYS A 122 12.92 -18.44 9.39
CA CYS A 122 13.43 -19.79 9.55
C CYS A 122 12.80 -20.39 10.81
N GLN A 123 12.57 -21.70 10.86
CA GLN A 123 11.93 -22.38 12.00
C GLN A 123 12.56 -21.96 13.35
N SER A 124 13.88 -21.71 13.37
CA SER A 124 14.59 -21.22 14.55
C SER A 124 14.18 -19.83 15.03
N GLU A 125 13.74 -18.93 14.13
CA GLU A 125 13.25 -17.60 14.50
C GLU A 125 11.82 -17.65 15.05
N PHE A 126 10.98 -18.53 14.49
CA PHE A 126 9.65 -18.81 15.05
C PHE A 126 9.74 -19.44 16.44
N ASP A 127 10.62 -20.42 16.61
CA ASP A 127 10.85 -21.09 17.90
C ASP A 127 11.40 -20.10 18.96
N LEU A 128 12.26 -19.15 18.54
CA LEU A 128 12.75 -18.07 19.40
C LEU A 128 11.61 -17.15 19.84
N TYR A 129 10.75 -16.73 18.92
CA TYR A 129 9.60 -15.89 19.20
C TYR A 129 8.61 -16.56 20.17
N VAL A 130 8.26 -17.83 19.93
CA VAL A 130 7.42 -18.63 20.85
C VAL A 130 8.08 -18.79 22.22
N GLY A 131 9.41 -18.95 22.26
CA GLY A 131 10.19 -18.99 23.50
C GLY A 131 10.06 -17.72 24.34
N VAL A 132 10.13 -16.55 23.70
CA VAL A 132 9.97 -15.22 24.35
C VAL A 132 8.56 -15.07 24.92
N LEU A 133 7.52 -15.42 24.15
CA LEU A 133 6.12 -15.36 24.61
C LEU A 133 5.88 -16.24 25.84
N ASN A 134 6.45 -17.44 25.86
CA ASN A 134 6.35 -18.35 27.00
C ASN A 134 7.07 -17.79 28.25
N LYS A 135 8.25 -17.16 28.09
CA LYS A 135 8.96 -16.49 29.19
C LYS A 135 8.15 -15.33 29.78
N MET A 136 7.53 -14.51 28.93
CA MET A 136 6.71 -13.36 29.35
C MET A 136 5.41 -13.79 30.05
N SER A 137 4.78 -14.88 29.59
CA SER A 137 3.63 -15.46 30.27
C SER A 137 3.98 -15.99 31.66
N ALA A 138 5.18 -16.58 31.81
CA ALA A 138 5.68 -17.11 33.08
C ALA A 138 6.08 -16.03 34.09
N SER A 139 6.46 -14.82 33.65
CA SER A 139 6.88 -13.72 34.53
C SER A 139 5.72 -12.92 35.14
N GLY A 140 4.47 -13.24 34.79
CA GLY A 140 3.29 -12.55 35.31
C GLY A 140 3.11 -11.13 34.76
N ALA A 141 3.87 -10.75 33.72
CA ALA A 141 3.60 -9.55 32.95
C ALA A 141 2.17 -9.63 32.40
N ALA A 142 1.34 -8.64 32.70
CA ALA A 142 -0.06 -8.67 32.34
C ALA A 142 -0.20 -8.89 30.82
N THR A 143 -0.94 -9.92 30.41
CA THR A 143 -1.21 -10.22 29.00
C THR A 143 -1.93 -9.06 28.29
N SER A 144 -2.47 -8.09 29.04
CA SER A 144 -3.03 -6.83 28.54
C SER A 144 -1.98 -5.77 28.16
N SER A 145 -0.71 -5.98 28.52
CA SER A 145 0.45 -5.16 28.14
C SER A 145 1.33 -5.83 27.09
N LEU A 146 0.98 -7.07 26.69
CA LEU A 146 1.50 -7.61 25.44
C LEU A 146 1.05 -6.63 24.36
N PRO A 147 1.96 -6.08 23.53
CA PRO A 147 1.50 -5.55 22.25
C PRO A 147 0.74 -6.72 21.63
N VAL A 148 -0.56 -6.54 21.41
CA VAL A 148 -1.29 -7.48 20.57
C VAL A 148 -0.49 -7.47 19.30
N VAL A 149 0.25 -8.55 19.03
CA VAL A 149 1.00 -8.66 17.79
C VAL A 149 -0.06 -8.89 16.71
N ARG A 150 -0.75 -7.81 16.31
CA ARG A 150 -1.21 -7.69 14.94
C ARG A 150 0.06 -7.37 14.19
N VAL A 151 0.86 -8.37 13.79
CA VAL A 151 1.73 -8.12 12.64
C VAL A 151 0.76 -7.60 11.60
N GLY A 152 0.74 -6.29 11.34
CA GLY A 152 -0.14 -5.74 10.33
C GLY A 152 0.23 -6.54 9.10
N CYS A 153 -0.67 -7.38 8.64
CA CYS A 153 -0.37 -8.16 7.46
C CYS A 153 -0.70 -7.20 6.32
N THR A 154 0.27 -6.96 5.44
CA THR A 154 -0.02 -6.20 4.23
C THR A 154 -1.17 -6.91 3.49
N ALA A 155 -1.85 -6.21 2.59
CA ALA A 155 -2.86 -6.87 1.76
C ALA A 155 -2.26 -8.09 1.03
N ALA A 156 -1.01 -7.99 0.56
CA ALA A 156 -0.29 -9.09 -0.06
C ALA A 156 -0.12 -10.29 0.88
N ASP A 157 0.22 -10.07 2.16
CA ASP A 157 0.36 -11.14 3.15
C ASP A 157 -0.98 -11.83 3.42
N TRP A 158 -2.06 -11.04 3.54
CA TRP A 158 -3.42 -11.55 3.71
C TRP A 158 -3.82 -12.49 2.55
N HIS A 159 -3.60 -12.05 1.31
CA HIS A 159 -3.87 -12.85 0.11
C HIS A 159 -2.95 -14.08 -0.01
N ARG A 160 -1.67 -13.95 0.35
CA ARG A 160 -0.70 -15.05 0.32
C ARG A 160 -1.08 -16.15 1.31
N ALA A 161 -1.44 -15.77 2.54
CA ALA A 161 -1.90 -16.70 3.57
C ALA A 161 -3.14 -17.47 3.09
N ARG A 162 -4.17 -16.75 2.60
CA ARG A 162 -5.38 -17.35 2.03
C ARG A 162 -5.09 -18.32 0.89
N ARG A 163 -4.24 -17.93 -0.05
CA ARG A 163 -3.82 -18.76 -1.19
C ARG A 163 -3.18 -20.06 -0.74
N GLN A 164 -2.22 -20.01 0.19
CA GLN A 164 -1.54 -21.20 0.71
C GLN A 164 -2.53 -22.18 1.35
N MET A 165 -3.50 -21.64 2.11
CA MET A 165 -4.53 -22.44 2.77
C MET A 165 -5.48 -23.09 1.77
N MET A 166 -6.00 -22.31 0.82
CA MET A 166 -6.87 -22.82 -0.24
C MET A 166 -6.19 -23.91 -1.06
N LEU A 167 -4.89 -23.76 -1.40
CA LEU A 167 -4.14 -24.80 -2.12
C LEU A 167 -3.89 -26.07 -1.30
N LYS A 168 -3.91 -25.98 0.03
CA LYS A 168 -3.75 -27.13 0.95
C LYS A 168 -5.07 -27.89 1.11
N LEU A 169 -6.18 -27.18 1.24
CA LEU A 169 -7.52 -27.77 1.41
C LEU A 169 -8.14 -28.23 0.08
N HIS A 170 -7.91 -27.46 -0.98
CA HIS A 170 -8.45 -27.69 -2.33
C HIS A 170 -7.34 -27.73 -3.38
N PRO A 171 -6.51 -28.80 -3.43
CA PRO A 171 -5.44 -28.93 -4.42
C PRO A 171 -5.91 -28.82 -5.87
N GLU A 172 -7.17 -29.14 -6.17
CA GLU A 172 -7.82 -29.03 -7.47
C GLU A 172 -7.91 -27.59 -8.00
N ILE A 173 -7.75 -26.57 -7.16
CA ILE A 173 -7.64 -25.17 -7.62
C ILE A 173 -6.49 -25.03 -8.62
N LYS A 174 -5.43 -25.83 -8.48
CA LYS A 174 -4.30 -25.83 -9.43
C LYS A 174 -4.73 -26.16 -10.86
N ASP A 175 -5.82 -26.90 -11.07
CA ASP A 175 -6.32 -27.22 -12.41
C ASP A 175 -6.88 -25.99 -13.14
N LEU A 176 -7.23 -24.93 -12.40
CA LEU A 176 -7.68 -23.64 -12.96
C LEU A 176 -6.51 -22.74 -13.39
N PHE A 177 -5.27 -23.05 -12.99
CA PHE A 177 -4.11 -22.25 -13.39
C PHE A 177 -3.91 -22.35 -14.90
N GLU A 178 -3.63 -21.23 -15.56
CA GLU A 178 -3.48 -21.18 -17.02
C GLU A 178 -2.48 -22.23 -17.54
N LYS A 179 -1.36 -22.43 -16.83
CA LYS A 179 -0.33 -23.41 -17.19
C LYS A 179 -0.83 -24.87 -17.18
N ASN A 180 -1.91 -25.13 -16.44
CA ASN A 180 -2.47 -26.46 -16.23
C ASN A 180 -3.74 -26.69 -17.07
N THR A 181 -4.26 -25.67 -17.76
CA THR A 181 -5.40 -25.83 -18.67
C THR A 181 -4.99 -26.67 -19.90
N LYS A 182 -5.93 -27.47 -20.42
CA LYS A 182 -5.71 -28.31 -21.62
C LYS A 182 -5.78 -27.45 -22.89
N GLY A 183 -4.92 -27.71 -23.87
CA GLY A 183 -4.89 -27.00 -25.16
C GLY A 183 -3.99 -25.77 -25.16
N ASP A 184 -4.35 -24.76 -25.97
CA ASP A 184 -3.57 -23.53 -26.17
C ASP A 184 -3.63 -22.54 -24.99
N GLY A 185 -4.40 -22.87 -23.95
CA GLY A 185 -4.67 -21.99 -22.80
C GLY A 185 -5.82 -21.01 -23.05
N VAL A 186 -6.31 -20.35 -22.00
CA VAL A 186 -7.32 -19.29 -22.13
C VAL A 186 -6.73 -18.00 -22.71
N GLY A 187 -5.43 -17.76 -22.51
CA GLY A 187 -4.74 -16.55 -22.95
C GLY A 187 -4.85 -16.27 -24.45
N ILE A 188 -4.87 -17.31 -25.30
CA ILE A 188 -5.06 -17.10 -26.75
C ILE A 188 -6.45 -16.53 -27.07
N TYR A 189 -7.49 -16.97 -26.36
CA TYR A 189 -8.85 -16.49 -26.56
C TYR A 189 -9.01 -15.06 -26.04
N LEU A 190 -8.34 -14.71 -24.93
CA LEU A 190 -8.28 -13.32 -24.45
C LEU A 190 -7.54 -12.42 -25.45
N ALA A 191 -6.43 -12.88 -26.04
CA ALA A 191 -5.73 -12.14 -27.08
C ALA A 191 -6.58 -11.94 -28.35
N ILE A 192 -7.33 -12.97 -28.77
CA ILE A 192 -8.29 -12.86 -29.87
C ILE A 192 -9.38 -11.85 -29.53
N LEU A 193 -9.98 -11.94 -28.34
CA LEU A 193 -11.01 -11.01 -27.89
C LEU A 193 -10.48 -9.57 -27.88
N LEU A 194 -9.27 -9.36 -27.36
CA LEU A 194 -8.58 -8.07 -27.36
C LEU A 194 -8.43 -7.51 -28.78
N MET A 195 -8.04 -8.33 -29.76
CA MET A 195 -7.94 -7.92 -31.16
C MET A 195 -9.30 -7.68 -31.83
N VAL A 196 -10.34 -8.41 -31.44
CA VAL A 196 -11.71 -8.13 -31.87
C VAL A 196 -12.15 -6.75 -31.36
N LEU A 197 -11.87 -6.41 -30.10
CA LEU A 197 -12.17 -5.08 -29.56
C LEU A 197 -11.39 -3.99 -30.30
N VAL A 198 -10.13 -4.23 -30.66
CA VAL A 198 -9.34 -3.28 -31.47
C VAL A 198 -10.00 -3.07 -32.83
N ALA A 199 -10.38 -4.14 -33.52
CA ALA A 199 -11.05 -4.05 -34.80
C ALA A 199 -12.39 -3.29 -34.71
N LEU A 200 -13.17 -3.51 -33.65
CA LEU A 200 -14.42 -2.77 -33.41
C LEU A 200 -14.17 -1.29 -33.13
N HIS A 201 -13.18 -0.96 -32.29
CA HIS A 201 -12.82 0.42 -31.99
C HIS A 201 -12.33 1.19 -33.22
N VAL A 202 -11.48 0.56 -34.04
CA VAL A 202 -11.04 1.08 -35.35
C VAL A 202 -12.22 1.24 -36.30
N SER A 203 -13.18 0.31 -36.31
CA SER A 203 -14.37 0.42 -37.14
C SER A 203 -15.22 1.64 -36.79
N VAL A 204 -15.30 2.01 -35.51
CA VAL A 204 -15.97 3.26 -35.08
C VAL A 204 -15.19 4.49 -35.53
N VAL A 205 -13.85 4.47 -35.44
CA VAL A 205 -13.00 5.55 -35.99
C VAL A 205 -13.23 5.72 -37.49
N LEU A 206 -13.26 4.61 -38.25
CA LEU A 206 -13.55 4.60 -39.69
C LEU A 206 -14.95 5.16 -39.98
N PHE A 207 -15.95 4.75 -39.21
CA PHE A 207 -17.33 5.26 -39.31
C PHE A 207 -17.40 6.78 -39.10
N ILE A 208 -16.81 7.27 -38.00
CA ILE A 208 -16.74 8.70 -37.68
C ILE A 208 -16.05 9.48 -38.80
N SER A 209 -14.95 8.92 -39.32
CA SER A 209 -14.14 9.53 -40.38
C SER A 209 -14.89 9.61 -41.71
N TYR A 210 -15.53 8.51 -42.11
CA TYR A 210 -16.23 8.38 -43.39
C TYR A 210 -17.50 9.24 -43.43
N PHE A 211 -18.33 9.15 -42.40
CA PHE A 211 -19.61 9.87 -42.34
C PHE A 211 -19.51 11.31 -41.82
N ARG A 212 -18.31 11.76 -41.41
CA ARG A 212 -18.08 13.10 -40.86
C ARG A 212 -19.04 13.40 -39.70
N VAL A 213 -19.10 12.46 -38.77
CA VAL A 213 -20.02 12.49 -37.63
C VAL A 213 -19.77 13.73 -36.77
N GLY A 214 -20.85 14.41 -36.38
CA GLY A 214 -20.80 15.60 -35.52
C GLY A 214 -20.43 15.27 -34.07
N PHE A 215 -19.94 16.28 -33.33
CA PHE A 215 -19.39 16.10 -31.99
C PHE A 215 -20.33 15.45 -30.98
N THR A 216 -21.64 15.72 -31.04
CA THR A 216 -22.62 15.09 -30.14
C THR A 216 -22.59 13.57 -30.25
N LEU A 217 -22.62 13.03 -31.48
CA LEU A 217 -22.59 11.59 -31.67
C LEU A 217 -21.18 11.01 -31.40
N VAL A 218 -20.11 11.78 -31.63
CA VAL A 218 -18.75 11.37 -31.19
C VAL A 218 -18.71 11.18 -29.68
N ILE A 219 -19.23 12.13 -28.90
CA ILE A 219 -19.28 12.05 -27.44
C ILE A 219 -20.13 10.85 -27.01
N THR A 220 -21.33 10.65 -27.61
CA THR A 220 -22.19 9.50 -27.31
C THR A 220 -21.51 8.17 -27.61
N LEU A 221 -20.83 8.04 -28.75
CA LEU A 221 -20.07 6.82 -29.08
C LEU A 221 -18.91 6.62 -28.11
N SER A 222 -18.26 7.69 -27.67
CA SER A 222 -17.14 7.65 -26.73
C SER A 222 -17.59 7.20 -25.33
N CYS A 223 -18.69 7.74 -24.80
CA CYS A 223 -19.19 7.38 -23.47
C CYS A 223 -19.98 6.06 -23.43
N THR A 224 -20.11 5.35 -24.56
CA THR A 224 -20.81 4.06 -24.62
C THR A 224 -19.86 2.96 -25.11
N VAL A 225 -19.90 2.63 -26.40
CA VAL A 225 -19.10 1.56 -26.99
C VAL A 225 -17.61 1.86 -26.94
N GLY A 226 -17.23 3.13 -27.10
CA GLY A 226 -15.85 3.58 -27.01
C GLY A 226 -15.23 3.31 -25.64
N ALA A 227 -15.90 3.74 -24.57
CA ALA A 227 -15.48 3.47 -23.19
C ALA A 227 -15.38 1.97 -22.92
N CYS A 228 -16.32 1.16 -23.42
CA CYS A 228 -16.30 -0.29 -23.28
C CYS A 228 -15.07 -0.92 -23.96
N PHE A 229 -14.75 -0.50 -25.19
CA PHE A 229 -13.58 -1.01 -25.90
C PHE A 229 -12.27 -0.58 -25.23
N ALA A 230 -12.15 0.70 -24.84
CA ALA A 230 -10.97 1.21 -24.15
C ALA A 230 -10.77 0.56 -22.78
N TYR A 231 -11.85 0.35 -22.02
CA TYR A 231 -11.80 -0.41 -20.77
C TYR A 231 -11.39 -1.87 -21.02
N GLY A 232 -11.96 -2.51 -22.05
CA GLY A 232 -11.58 -3.87 -22.43
C GLY A 232 -10.12 -4.00 -22.82
N PHE A 233 -9.50 -2.97 -23.43
CA PHE A 233 -8.06 -2.96 -23.67
C PHE A 233 -7.30 -3.04 -22.36
N GLN A 234 -7.66 -2.22 -21.38
CA GLN A 234 -7.05 -2.26 -20.06
C GLN A 234 -7.25 -3.62 -19.36
N ALA A 235 -8.49 -4.06 -19.19
CA ALA A 235 -8.84 -5.27 -18.46
C ALA A 235 -8.23 -6.53 -19.07
N LEU A 236 -8.24 -6.66 -20.41
CA LEU A 236 -7.63 -7.82 -21.05
C LEU A 236 -6.09 -7.74 -21.07
N ASN A 237 -5.50 -6.54 -21.11
CA ASN A 237 -4.04 -6.40 -20.91
C ASN A 237 -3.65 -6.83 -19.50
N HIS A 238 -4.44 -6.49 -18.50
CA HIS A 238 -4.26 -6.91 -17.12
C HIS A 238 -4.28 -8.45 -17.01
N ASP A 239 -5.36 -9.12 -17.43
CA ASP A 239 -5.46 -10.59 -17.33
C ASP A 239 -4.35 -11.28 -18.15
N LEU A 240 -4.08 -10.80 -19.39
CA LEU A 240 -2.99 -11.33 -20.24
C LEU A 240 -1.59 -11.14 -19.65
N SER A 241 -1.37 -10.15 -18.79
CA SER A 241 -0.08 -9.94 -18.13
C SER A 241 0.27 -11.10 -17.19
N HIS A 242 -0.75 -11.74 -16.61
CA HIS A 242 -0.62 -12.91 -15.76
C HIS A 242 -0.63 -14.21 -16.57
N VAL A 243 -1.45 -14.30 -17.62
CA VAL A 243 -1.62 -15.54 -18.39
C VAL A 243 -0.66 -15.63 -19.59
N ASN A 244 0.43 -16.38 -19.44
CA ASN A 244 1.61 -16.20 -20.29
C ASN A 244 2.09 -17.46 -21.04
N ARG A 245 1.17 -18.31 -21.54
CA ARG A 245 1.54 -19.52 -22.28
C ARG A 245 2.07 -19.22 -23.70
N ASN A 246 1.56 -18.16 -24.34
CA ASN A 246 1.95 -17.72 -25.70
C ASN A 246 2.59 -16.31 -25.68
N LYS A 247 3.72 -16.17 -24.97
CA LYS A 247 4.32 -14.87 -24.61
C LYS A 247 4.44 -13.89 -25.77
N GLY A 248 4.96 -14.32 -26.92
CA GLY A 248 5.19 -13.44 -28.06
C GLY A 248 3.91 -12.88 -28.67
N LEU A 249 2.91 -13.74 -28.88
CA LEU A 249 1.65 -13.31 -29.49
C LEU A 249 0.82 -12.45 -28.54
N ASN A 250 0.69 -12.87 -27.28
CA ASN A 250 -0.04 -12.10 -26.26
C ASN A 250 0.58 -10.71 -26.10
N TYR A 251 1.92 -10.63 -26.05
CA TYR A 251 2.63 -9.36 -25.96
C TYR A 251 2.34 -8.43 -27.14
N VAL A 252 2.37 -8.95 -28.38
CA VAL A 252 2.05 -8.15 -29.57
C VAL A 252 0.61 -7.62 -29.51
N CYS A 253 -0.35 -8.45 -29.12
CA CYS A 253 -1.75 -8.03 -28.95
C CYS A 253 -1.92 -6.95 -27.86
N MET A 254 -1.19 -7.07 -26.75
CA MET A 254 -1.15 -6.07 -25.67
C MET A 254 -0.61 -4.72 -26.18
N ILE A 255 0.51 -4.72 -26.90
CA ILE A 255 1.09 -3.50 -27.50
C ILE A 255 0.11 -2.85 -28.48
N LEU A 256 -0.45 -3.64 -29.41
CA LEU A 256 -1.33 -3.12 -30.46
C LEU A 256 -2.62 -2.51 -29.89
N SER A 257 -3.20 -3.12 -28.86
CA SER A 257 -4.39 -2.55 -28.20
C SER A 257 -4.09 -1.28 -27.42
N SER A 258 -2.95 -1.22 -26.73
CA SER A 258 -2.52 -0.03 -25.99
C SER A 258 -2.32 1.19 -26.87
N ALA A 259 -1.99 1.00 -28.16
CA ALA A 259 -1.83 2.08 -29.13
C ALA A 259 -3.11 2.91 -29.38
N PHE A 260 -4.28 2.36 -29.05
CA PHE A 260 -5.60 3.00 -29.20
C PHE A 260 -6.12 3.62 -27.90
N CYS A 261 -5.30 3.71 -26.86
CA CYS A 261 -5.64 4.34 -25.58
C CYS A 261 -4.85 5.64 -25.35
N ASN A 262 -5.24 6.38 -24.31
CA ASN A 262 -4.45 7.50 -23.77
C ASN A 262 -3.34 7.07 -22.79
N PHE A 263 -3.27 5.78 -22.45
CA PHE A 263 -2.32 5.24 -21.49
C PHE A 263 -1.70 3.93 -22.03
N PRO A 264 -0.37 3.75 -21.97
CA PRO A 264 0.30 2.56 -22.49
C PRO A 264 0.13 1.35 -21.55
N TRP A 265 -1.06 0.76 -21.54
CA TRP A 265 -1.42 -0.34 -20.62
C TRP A 265 -0.47 -1.53 -20.67
N ALA A 266 0.00 -1.93 -21.86
CA ALA A 266 0.95 -3.03 -22.02
C ALA A 266 2.27 -2.76 -21.29
N MET A 267 2.81 -1.55 -21.39
CA MET A 267 4.03 -1.15 -20.68
C MET A 267 3.81 -1.24 -19.17
N TYR A 268 2.68 -0.70 -18.71
CA TYR A 268 2.36 -0.65 -17.30
C TYR A 268 2.18 -2.04 -16.68
N TYR A 269 1.27 -2.84 -17.23
CA TYR A 269 0.92 -4.16 -16.68
C TYR A 269 2.07 -5.17 -16.76
N GLN A 270 3.01 -5.02 -17.70
CA GLN A 270 4.14 -5.94 -17.77
C GLN A 270 5.29 -5.62 -16.83
N GLN A 271 5.45 -4.35 -16.44
CA GLN A 271 6.60 -3.90 -15.66
C GLN A 271 6.26 -3.73 -14.18
N PHE A 272 5.10 -3.16 -13.87
CA PHE A 272 4.80 -2.68 -12.52
C PHE A 272 3.77 -3.52 -11.79
N HIS A 273 2.78 -4.02 -12.52
CA HIS A 273 1.64 -4.71 -11.92
C HIS A 273 1.97 -6.06 -11.24
N ALA A 274 3.03 -6.76 -11.69
CA ALA A 274 3.51 -7.94 -10.97
C ALA A 274 4.06 -7.60 -9.56
N ILE A 275 4.70 -6.42 -9.43
CA ILE A 275 5.19 -5.90 -8.14
C ILE A 275 3.99 -5.58 -7.26
N HIS A 276 2.96 -4.96 -7.83
CA HIS A 276 1.73 -4.66 -7.12
C HIS A 276 1.14 -5.90 -6.43
N HIS A 277 0.93 -7.03 -7.08
CA HIS A 277 0.42 -8.23 -6.39
C HIS A 277 1.35 -8.79 -5.32
N ALA A 278 2.66 -8.67 -5.51
CA ALA A 278 3.63 -9.16 -4.56
C ALA A 278 3.65 -8.32 -3.26
N TYR A 279 3.29 -7.04 -3.37
CA TYR A 279 3.51 -6.04 -2.33
C TYR A 279 2.28 -5.17 -2.01
N THR A 280 1.09 -5.51 -2.49
CA THR A 280 -0.14 -4.73 -2.31
C THR A 280 -0.33 -4.33 -0.85
N GLY A 281 -0.67 -3.07 -0.60
CA GLY A 281 -0.89 -2.55 0.75
C GLY A 281 0.39 -2.28 1.55
N SER A 282 1.58 -2.34 0.91
CA SER A 282 2.87 -1.96 1.50
C SER A 282 3.47 -0.75 0.77
N ASP A 283 4.55 -0.18 1.33
CA ASP A 283 5.29 0.92 0.70
C ASP A 283 6.02 0.56 -0.60
N MET A 284 6.17 -0.74 -0.86
CA MET A 284 6.75 -1.25 -2.11
C MET A 284 5.72 -1.28 -3.25
N ASP A 285 4.43 -1.13 -2.95
CA ASP A 285 3.37 -1.00 -3.95
C ASP A 285 3.30 0.41 -4.53
N ARG A 286 4.15 0.66 -5.53
CA ARG A 286 4.16 1.94 -6.26
C ARG A 286 2.92 2.14 -7.14
N ASP A 287 2.20 1.07 -7.49
CA ASP A 287 1.00 1.17 -8.32
C ASP A 287 -0.15 1.82 -7.55
N GLY A 288 -0.28 1.45 -6.27
CA GLY A 288 -1.15 2.14 -5.32
C GLY A 288 -0.93 3.64 -5.37
N ASP A 289 0.32 4.10 -5.34
CA ASP A 289 0.64 5.52 -5.38
C ASP A 289 0.35 6.21 -6.73
N ILE A 290 0.63 5.56 -7.84
CA ILE A 290 0.64 6.25 -9.14
C ILE A 290 -0.75 6.22 -9.80
N LEU A 291 -1.49 5.12 -9.66
CA LEU A 291 -2.70 4.86 -10.44
C LEU A 291 -3.97 4.81 -9.61
N PHE A 292 -3.93 4.18 -8.45
CA PHE A 292 -5.15 3.87 -7.71
C PHE A 292 -5.48 4.90 -6.64
N GLN A 293 -4.53 5.21 -5.77
CA GLN A 293 -4.73 6.18 -4.70
C GLN A 293 -5.30 7.47 -5.26
N PRO A 294 -4.81 8.11 -6.35
CA PRO A 294 -5.45 9.29 -6.94
C PRO A 294 -6.97 9.22 -7.17
N TRP A 295 -7.58 8.04 -7.27
CA TRP A 295 -9.04 7.90 -7.28
C TRP A 295 -9.68 8.01 -5.91
N HIS A 296 -9.05 7.46 -4.87
CA HIS A 296 -9.62 7.40 -3.53
C HIS A 296 -9.67 8.76 -2.82
N SER A 297 -8.68 9.65 -2.93
CA SER A 297 -8.55 10.80 -1.99
C SER A 297 -8.26 12.20 -2.62
N PRO A 298 -8.85 12.65 -3.75
CA PRO A 298 -8.49 13.87 -4.57
C PRO A 298 -7.48 14.97 -4.05
N PRO A 299 -6.49 15.49 -4.84
CA PRO A 299 -5.36 16.32 -4.35
C PRO A 299 -5.73 17.69 -3.79
N THR A 300 -4.93 18.13 -2.83
CA THR A 300 -4.88 19.54 -2.42
C THR A 300 -3.84 20.26 -3.27
N LEU A 301 -4.31 21.30 -3.98
CA LEU A 301 -3.49 22.16 -4.81
C LEU A 301 -3.10 23.40 -4.02
N ARG A 302 -1.80 23.70 -3.95
CA ARG A 302 -1.29 24.98 -3.48
C ARG A 302 -0.98 25.86 -4.68
N ILE A 303 -1.60 27.03 -4.72
CA ILE A 303 -1.43 28.01 -5.79
C ILE A 303 -0.74 29.22 -5.18
N ARG A 304 0.50 29.47 -5.59
CA ARG A 304 1.28 30.65 -5.21
C ARG A 304 1.27 31.64 -6.36
N LEU A 305 0.69 32.81 -6.14
CA LEU A 305 0.64 33.90 -7.12
C LEU A 305 1.54 35.05 -6.65
N SER A 306 2.68 35.22 -7.30
CA SER A 306 3.59 36.34 -7.01
C SER A 306 3.13 37.59 -7.75
N PHE A 307 3.05 38.71 -7.04
CA PHE A 307 2.70 40.02 -7.62
C PHE A 307 3.82 41.04 -7.35
N PRO A 308 4.16 41.94 -8.30
CA PRO A 308 3.62 42.11 -9.65
C PRO A 308 4.17 41.12 -10.70
N TYR A 309 5.10 40.25 -10.29
CA TYR A 309 5.82 39.35 -11.18
C TYR A 309 5.12 38.00 -11.31
N VAL A 310 4.08 37.95 -12.14
CA VAL A 310 3.25 36.76 -12.37
C VAL A 310 4.08 35.54 -12.83
N TYR A 311 5.24 35.75 -13.46
CA TYR A 311 6.13 34.67 -13.89
C TYR A 311 6.79 33.88 -12.75
N ASN A 312 6.76 34.38 -11.51
CA ASN A 312 7.19 33.65 -10.32
C ASN A 312 6.03 32.88 -9.64
N SER A 313 4.84 32.88 -10.23
CA SER A 313 3.71 32.10 -9.72
C SER A 313 3.96 30.61 -9.91
N SER A 314 3.63 29.80 -8.92
CA SER A 314 3.75 28.34 -8.99
C SER A 314 2.43 27.65 -8.63
N LEU A 315 2.22 26.49 -9.25
CA LEU A 315 1.18 25.54 -8.87
C LEU A 315 1.89 24.29 -8.35
N THR A 316 1.73 24.01 -7.07
CA THR A 316 2.29 22.82 -6.44
C THR A 316 1.15 21.87 -6.10
N VAL A 317 1.23 20.64 -6.61
CA VAL A 317 0.31 19.56 -6.27
C VAL A 317 0.92 18.85 -5.05
N PHE A 318 0.26 18.94 -3.90
CA PHE A 318 0.63 18.16 -2.72
C PHE A 318 -0.05 16.79 -2.78
N ARG A 319 0.57 15.76 -2.19
CA ARG A 319 0.01 14.41 -2.12
C ARG A 319 -0.33 14.03 -0.67
N TRP A 320 -1.32 13.15 -0.57
CA TRP A 320 -2.29 12.97 0.52
C TRP A 320 -1.90 12.23 1.79
N ALA A 321 -0.76 11.55 1.85
CA ALA A 321 -0.35 10.89 3.07
C ALA A 321 0.64 11.81 3.78
N SER A 322 0.26 12.30 4.95
CA SER A 322 1.09 13.14 5.84
C SER A 322 2.46 12.52 6.14
N SER A 323 2.63 11.22 5.90
CA SER A 323 3.81 10.41 6.19
C SER A 323 5.02 10.67 5.28
N PHE A 324 4.86 11.31 4.13
CA PHE A 324 5.95 11.46 3.13
C PHE A 324 6.25 12.91 2.71
N GLU A 325 5.67 13.91 3.37
CA GLU A 325 6.11 15.28 3.18
C GLU A 325 7.39 15.51 3.97
N VAL A 326 8.51 15.57 3.26
CA VAL A 326 9.68 16.28 3.77
C VAL A 326 9.28 17.75 3.74
N GLU A 327 9.20 18.40 4.91
CA GLU A 327 9.28 19.86 4.98
C GLU A 327 10.60 20.26 4.31
N GLU A 328 10.56 20.54 3.01
CA GLU A 328 11.66 21.25 2.37
C GLU A 328 11.72 22.62 3.03
N ASP A 329 12.91 23.01 3.51
CA ASP A 329 13.17 24.35 4.04
C ASP A 329 12.71 25.39 3.02
N GLU A 330 11.51 25.96 3.22
CA GLU A 330 10.90 26.85 2.24
C GLU A 330 11.61 28.21 2.26
N GLU A 331 12.12 28.65 1.11
CA GLU A 331 12.62 30.01 0.97
C GLU A 331 11.49 31.03 1.20
N PRO A 332 11.77 32.18 1.85
CA PRO A 332 10.78 33.22 2.08
C PRO A 332 10.12 33.68 0.77
N TRP A 333 8.79 33.62 0.71
CA TRP A 333 8.01 33.93 -0.49
C TRP A 333 7.00 35.06 -0.24
N GLU A 334 6.92 36.02 -1.16
CA GLU A 334 5.96 37.14 -1.13
C GLU A 334 4.90 37.00 -2.24
N GLY A 335 3.61 36.99 -1.87
CA GLY A 335 2.48 36.95 -2.80
C GLY A 335 1.17 36.46 -2.18
N PHE A 336 0.23 36.03 -3.02
CA PHE A 336 -1.04 35.40 -2.61
C PHE A 336 -0.96 33.88 -2.69
N GLU A 337 -1.21 33.20 -1.58
CA GLU A 337 -1.27 31.74 -1.53
C GLU A 337 -2.72 31.27 -1.37
N TYR A 338 -3.13 30.30 -2.18
CA TYR A 338 -4.44 29.67 -2.12
C TYR A 338 -4.29 28.16 -2.03
N PHE A 339 -5.14 27.52 -1.22
CA PHE A 339 -5.25 26.07 -1.14
C PHE A 339 -6.60 25.63 -1.70
N VAL A 340 -6.58 24.71 -2.65
CA VAL A 340 -7.79 24.11 -3.24
C VAL A 340 -7.75 22.61 -3.00
N ASP A 341 -8.51 22.16 -2.01
CA ASP A 341 -8.68 20.75 -1.70
C ASP A 341 -9.76 20.14 -2.60
N LEU A 342 -9.35 19.29 -3.56
CA LEU A 342 -10.26 18.68 -4.52
C LEU A 342 -11.15 17.59 -3.90
N SER A 343 -10.88 17.17 -2.67
CA SER A 343 -11.66 16.15 -1.95
C SER A 343 -12.79 16.75 -1.12
N SER A 344 -12.74 18.06 -0.86
CA SER A 344 -13.57 18.77 0.12
C SER A 344 -15.06 18.87 -0.21
N THR A 345 -15.46 18.77 -1.49
CA THR A 345 -16.87 18.86 -1.88
C THR A 345 -17.21 17.94 -3.05
N PRO A 346 -18.49 17.50 -3.19
CA PRO A 346 -18.91 16.68 -4.31
C PRO A 346 -18.63 17.29 -5.69
N ARG A 347 -18.67 18.63 -5.79
CA ARG A 347 -18.37 19.33 -7.06
C ARG A 347 -16.89 19.23 -7.42
N LEU A 348 -16.01 19.31 -6.42
CA LEU A 348 -14.58 19.20 -6.63
C LEU A 348 -14.14 17.75 -6.85
N ARG A 349 -14.76 16.78 -6.16
CA ARG A 349 -14.62 15.34 -6.46
C ARG A 349 -15.06 15.03 -7.89
N PHE A 350 -16.22 15.53 -8.31
CA PHE A 350 -16.67 15.40 -9.69
C PHE A 350 -15.68 16.02 -10.69
N LEU A 351 -15.19 17.23 -10.42
CA LEU A 351 -14.16 17.87 -11.25
C LEU A 351 -12.91 17.00 -11.32
N TRP A 352 -12.47 16.44 -10.20
CA TRP A 352 -11.32 15.55 -10.14
C TRP A 352 -11.51 14.28 -10.97
N SER A 353 -12.71 13.68 -10.95
CA SER A 353 -13.04 12.54 -11.81
C SER A 353 -12.81 12.85 -13.29
N VAL A 354 -12.90 14.12 -13.71
CA VAL A 354 -12.64 14.57 -15.09
C VAL A 354 -11.14 14.86 -15.31
N LEU A 355 -10.51 15.59 -14.39
CA LEU A 355 -9.12 16.02 -14.52
C LEU A 355 -8.15 14.84 -14.44
N PHE A 356 -8.39 13.86 -13.57
CA PHE A 356 -7.45 12.77 -13.37
C PHE A 356 -7.27 11.90 -14.63
N PRO A 357 -8.33 11.38 -15.29
CA PRO A 357 -8.21 10.71 -16.59
C PRO A 357 -7.57 11.54 -17.69
N MET A 358 -7.76 12.86 -17.63
CA MET A 358 -7.23 13.79 -18.63
C MET A 358 -5.69 13.86 -18.54
N PHE A 359 -5.16 13.82 -17.33
CA PHE A 359 -3.74 14.01 -17.03
C PHE A 359 -3.05 12.77 -16.47
N LEU A 360 -3.72 11.61 -16.47
CA LEU A 360 -3.21 10.37 -15.89
C LEU A 360 -1.80 10.04 -16.41
N TYR A 361 -1.60 10.12 -17.72
CA TYR A 361 -0.32 9.75 -18.31
C TYR A 361 0.83 10.73 -17.95
N PRO A 362 0.67 12.07 -18.07
CA PRO A 362 1.64 13.02 -17.51
C PRO A 362 1.91 12.83 -16.01
N MET A 363 0.87 12.59 -15.21
CA MET A 363 1.02 12.33 -13.77
C MET A 363 1.82 11.06 -13.50
N PHE A 364 1.56 9.99 -14.26
CA PHE A 364 2.33 8.76 -14.22
C PHE A 364 3.81 9.00 -14.52
N LEU A 365 4.13 9.73 -15.59
CA LEU A 365 5.52 10.05 -15.95
C LEU A 365 6.24 10.87 -14.86
N GLN A 366 5.56 11.88 -14.31
CA GLN A 366 6.13 12.72 -13.27
C GLN A 366 6.37 11.94 -11.98
N ARG A 367 5.41 11.11 -11.56
CA ARG A 367 5.54 10.33 -10.32
C ARG A 367 6.57 9.21 -10.48
N LYS A 368 6.65 8.59 -11.65
CA LYS A 368 7.72 7.63 -11.98
C LYS A 368 9.11 8.26 -11.84
N LYS A 369 9.30 9.50 -12.32
CA LYS A 369 10.57 10.22 -12.18
C LYS A 369 10.95 10.49 -10.71
N GLN A 370 9.96 10.63 -9.83
CA GLN A 370 10.18 10.83 -8.39
C GLN A 370 10.50 9.53 -7.65
N LEU A 371 9.95 8.39 -8.12
CA LEU A 371 10.02 7.10 -7.43
C LEU A 371 11.14 6.18 -7.92
N ASP A 372 11.56 6.27 -9.19
CA ASP A 372 12.56 5.40 -9.80
C ASP A 372 13.57 6.16 -10.70
N HIS A 373 14.81 5.66 -10.79
CA HIS A 373 15.76 6.10 -11.81
C HIS A 373 15.25 5.79 -13.24
N PRO A 374 15.64 6.58 -14.27
CA PRO A 374 15.03 6.52 -15.59
C PRO A 374 15.26 5.18 -16.31
N HIS A 375 14.19 4.44 -16.60
CA HIS A 375 14.20 3.27 -17.47
C HIS A 375 13.98 3.64 -18.95
N ALA A 376 14.64 2.90 -19.85
CA ALA A 376 14.69 3.17 -21.30
C ALA A 376 13.54 2.55 -22.13
N GLN A 377 12.52 1.94 -21.51
CA GLN A 377 11.50 1.13 -22.23
C GLN A 377 10.17 1.84 -22.58
N SER A 378 10.05 3.17 -22.42
CA SER A 378 8.77 3.86 -22.69
C SER A 378 8.60 4.40 -24.12
N ILE A 379 9.70 4.71 -24.81
CA ILE A 379 9.67 5.34 -26.15
C ILE A 379 8.97 4.48 -27.21
N GLU A 380 9.10 3.16 -27.14
CA GLU A 380 8.51 2.26 -28.14
C GLU A 380 6.97 2.23 -28.08
N PHE A 381 6.41 2.19 -26.87
CA PHE A 381 4.95 2.23 -26.65
C PHE A 381 4.37 3.60 -26.98
N GLU A 382 5.05 4.65 -26.52
CA GLU A 382 4.69 6.05 -26.80
C GLU A 382 4.69 6.35 -28.30
N GLY A 383 5.73 5.91 -29.00
CA GLY A 383 5.86 6.10 -30.45
C GLY A 383 4.70 5.47 -31.21
N LEU A 384 4.28 4.25 -30.86
CA LEU A 384 3.17 3.57 -31.51
C LEU A 384 1.81 4.25 -31.23
N MET A 385 1.58 4.73 -30.01
CA MET A 385 0.38 5.52 -29.67
C MET A 385 0.34 6.81 -30.48
N VAL A 386 1.45 7.56 -30.53
CA VAL A 386 1.54 8.81 -31.32
C VAL A 386 1.28 8.55 -32.80
N ILE A 387 1.90 7.52 -33.38
CA ILE A 387 1.67 7.14 -34.77
C ILE A 387 0.19 6.80 -35.01
N THR A 388 -0.42 6.02 -34.12
CA THR A 388 -1.85 5.66 -34.22
C THR A 388 -2.74 6.91 -34.22
N TYR A 389 -2.50 7.85 -33.30
CA TYR A 389 -3.27 9.10 -33.21
C TYR A 389 -3.08 9.98 -34.45
N LEU A 390 -1.86 10.05 -35.00
CA LEU A 390 -1.57 10.78 -36.25
C LEU A 390 -2.29 10.15 -37.45
N VAL A 391 -2.35 8.82 -37.53
CA VAL A 391 -3.09 8.10 -38.58
C VAL A 391 -4.59 8.38 -38.44
N CYS A 392 -5.16 8.25 -37.23
CA CYS A 392 -6.57 8.55 -36.99
C CYS A 392 -6.93 10.01 -37.28
N TRP A 393 -6.07 10.96 -36.91
CA TRP A 393 -6.20 12.37 -37.30
C TRP A 393 -6.23 12.56 -38.81
N ARG A 394 -5.32 11.90 -39.53
CA ARG A 394 -5.23 12.01 -41.00
C ARG A 394 -6.48 11.48 -41.70
N MET A 395 -7.20 10.55 -41.07
CA MET A 395 -8.41 9.92 -41.57
C MET A 395 -9.68 10.71 -41.22
N GLY A 396 -9.87 11.06 -39.95
CA GLY A 396 -11.12 11.66 -39.44
C GLY A 396 -10.99 13.04 -38.80
N GLY A 397 -9.79 13.61 -38.79
CA GLY A 397 -9.50 14.90 -38.16
C GLY A 397 -9.70 14.86 -36.64
N ILE A 398 -10.13 15.99 -36.09
CA ILE A 398 -10.32 16.15 -34.64
C ILE A 398 -11.37 15.19 -34.08
N SER A 399 -12.42 14.85 -34.82
CA SER A 399 -13.46 13.93 -34.37
C SER A 399 -12.92 12.52 -34.07
N ALA A 400 -11.96 12.04 -34.85
CA ALA A 400 -11.34 10.73 -34.64
C ALA A 400 -10.44 10.71 -33.39
N ILE A 401 -9.60 11.74 -33.21
CA ILE A 401 -8.81 11.87 -31.96
C ILE A 401 -9.73 12.02 -30.76
N MET A 402 -10.75 12.89 -30.85
CA MET A 402 -11.71 13.09 -29.77
C MET A 402 -12.38 11.79 -29.36
N TYR A 403 -12.75 10.94 -30.32
CA TYR A 403 -13.31 9.62 -30.01
C TYR A 403 -12.35 8.76 -29.18
N LEU A 404 -11.10 8.56 -29.63
CA LEU A 404 -10.12 7.74 -28.91
C LEU A 404 -9.84 8.30 -27.51
N TRP A 405 -9.66 9.61 -27.44
CA TRP A 405 -9.29 10.30 -26.22
C TRP A 405 -10.42 10.30 -25.19
N LEU A 406 -11.64 10.64 -25.59
CA LEU A 406 -12.81 10.61 -24.71
C LEU A 406 -13.18 9.18 -24.31
N SER A 407 -13.06 8.20 -25.23
CA SER A 407 -13.30 6.78 -24.91
C SER A 407 -12.39 6.32 -23.77
N SER A 408 -11.09 6.64 -23.86
CA SER A 408 -10.14 6.35 -22.79
C SER A 408 -10.52 7.07 -21.49
N MET A 409 -10.87 8.35 -21.55
CA MET A 409 -11.30 9.09 -20.34
C MET A 409 -12.52 8.47 -19.66
N PHE A 410 -13.56 8.13 -20.42
CA PHE A 410 -14.76 7.49 -19.86
C PHE A 410 -14.47 6.08 -19.34
N SER A 411 -13.56 5.33 -19.97
CA SER A 411 -13.11 4.03 -19.45
C SER A 411 -12.37 4.14 -18.12
N LEU A 412 -11.65 5.24 -17.92
CA LEU A 412 -11.00 5.56 -16.65
C LEU A 412 -12.00 6.06 -15.60
N GLY A 413 -13.23 6.45 -15.96
CA GLY A 413 -14.23 6.92 -15.01
C GLY A 413 -14.56 8.41 -15.09
N ALA A 414 -14.12 9.11 -16.13
CA ALA A 414 -14.41 10.54 -16.32
C ALA A 414 -15.90 10.85 -16.19
N PHE A 415 -16.21 11.96 -15.51
CA PHE A 415 -17.59 12.38 -15.21
C PHE A 415 -18.36 11.36 -14.35
N CYS A 416 -17.65 10.63 -13.48
CA CYS A 416 -18.19 9.51 -12.70
C CYS A 416 -18.89 8.46 -13.57
N HIS A 417 -18.33 8.17 -14.76
CA HIS A 417 -18.83 7.13 -15.66
C HIS A 417 -18.86 5.77 -14.92
N PRO A 418 -19.79 4.83 -15.23
CA PRO A 418 -19.89 3.58 -14.46
C PRO A 418 -18.62 2.71 -14.37
N TYR A 419 -17.69 2.80 -15.34
CA TYR A 419 -16.36 2.18 -15.22
C TYR A 419 -15.51 2.73 -14.07
N PHE A 420 -15.86 3.91 -13.54
CA PHE A 420 -15.26 4.44 -12.32
C PHE A 420 -15.46 3.52 -11.11
N GLY A 421 -16.55 2.74 -11.09
CA GLY A 421 -16.77 1.76 -10.03
C GLY A 421 -15.69 0.70 -9.94
N PHE A 422 -15.07 0.30 -11.06
CA PHE A 422 -13.91 -0.59 -11.03
C PHE A 422 -12.77 0.06 -10.22
N TRP A 423 -12.39 1.29 -10.55
CA TRP A 423 -11.30 2.01 -9.89
C TRP A 423 -11.55 2.25 -8.39
N LEU A 424 -12.81 2.46 -7.99
CA LEU A 424 -13.16 2.69 -6.59
C LEU A 424 -13.25 1.40 -5.77
N ILE A 425 -13.73 0.31 -6.37
CA ILE A 425 -13.97 -0.96 -5.67
C ILE A 425 -12.66 -1.75 -5.55
N GLN A 426 -11.80 -1.67 -6.57
CA GLN A 426 -10.47 -2.26 -6.49
C GLN A 426 -9.71 -1.64 -5.34
N HIS A 427 -9.24 -2.48 -4.42
CA HIS A 427 -8.52 -2.07 -3.22
C HIS A 427 -9.30 -1.20 -2.23
N GLN A 428 -10.62 -1.13 -2.36
CA GLN A 428 -11.45 -0.67 -1.26
C GLN A 428 -11.29 -1.65 -0.09
N ALA A 429 -10.90 -1.13 1.06
CA ALA A 429 -10.81 -1.89 2.28
C ALA A 429 -12.14 -1.91 3.05
N THR A 430 -12.31 -2.89 3.93
CA THR A 430 -13.35 -2.86 4.96
C THR A 430 -12.77 -3.23 6.30
N TYR A 431 -13.16 -2.49 7.34
CA TYR A 431 -12.75 -2.76 8.71
C TYR A 431 -13.44 -4.00 9.33
N ARG A 432 -14.19 -4.77 8.52
CA ARG A 432 -14.80 -6.03 8.92
C ARG A 432 -13.76 -7.14 8.83
N GLU A 433 -13.60 -7.87 9.92
CA GLU A 433 -12.79 -9.09 9.99
C GLU A 433 -13.62 -10.29 9.47
N PRO A 434 -13.23 -10.92 8.34
CA PRO A 434 -13.95 -12.06 7.80
C PRO A 434 -13.74 -13.32 8.65
N ARG A 435 -14.77 -14.15 8.79
CA ARG A 435 -14.70 -15.41 9.51
C ARG A 435 -14.58 -16.57 8.51
N LEU A 436 -13.59 -17.42 8.73
CA LEU A 436 -13.51 -18.71 8.04
C LEU A 436 -14.62 -19.62 8.58
N ASN A 437 -15.62 -19.90 7.74
CA ASN A 437 -16.75 -20.73 8.13
C ASN A 437 -16.53 -22.17 7.66
N VAL A 438 -15.62 -22.86 8.33
CA VAL A 438 -15.27 -24.26 8.04
C VAL A 438 -15.99 -25.14 9.05
N ASP A 439 -17.04 -25.84 8.61
CA ASP A 439 -17.84 -26.71 9.49
C ASP A 439 -17.39 -28.17 9.35
N VAL A 440 -16.48 -28.64 10.20
CA VAL A 440 -16.08 -30.07 10.22
C VAL A 440 -15.57 -30.53 11.60
N ASP A 441 -15.91 -31.77 11.97
CA ASP A 441 -15.50 -32.57 13.14
C ASP A 441 -14.19 -32.14 13.84
N GLY A 442 -14.17 -32.22 15.17
CA GLY A 442 -13.17 -31.64 16.10
C GLY A 442 -11.68 -31.89 15.90
N LYS A 443 -11.24 -32.62 14.85
CA LYS A 443 -9.86 -32.63 14.36
C LYS A 443 -9.55 -31.46 13.41
N GLU A 444 -10.52 -30.99 12.63
CA GLU A 444 -10.37 -29.80 11.76
C GLU A 444 -10.44 -28.51 12.58
N LEU A 445 -11.17 -28.50 13.71
CA LEU A 445 -11.18 -27.39 14.67
C LEU A 445 -9.79 -27.12 15.28
N ILE A 446 -8.97 -28.16 15.50
CA ILE A 446 -7.58 -28.01 15.96
C ILE A 446 -6.72 -27.40 14.85
N ARG A 447 -6.92 -27.84 13.59
CA ARG A 447 -6.32 -27.19 12.42
C ARG A 447 -6.77 -25.74 12.29
N GLN A 448 -8.05 -25.42 12.47
CA GLN A 448 -8.56 -24.04 12.47
C GLN A 448 -7.95 -23.20 13.58
N LYS A 449 -7.62 -23.80 14.72
CA LYS A 449 -6.92 -23.10 15.80
C LYS A 449 -5.48 -22.78 15.40
N GLU A 450 -4.75 -23.75 14.82
CA GLU A 450 -3.42 -23.53 14.24
C GLU A 450 -3.44 -22.56 13.03
N LEU A 451 -4.49 -22.60 12.21
CA LEU A 451 -4.70 -21.76 11.02
C LEU A 451 -5.18 -20.35 11.38
N GLY A 452 -5.98 -20.20 12.43
CA GLY A 452 -6.44 -18.93 12.99
C GLY A 452 -5.39 -18.24 13.86
N GLU A 453 -4.39 -18.98 14.35
CA GLU A 453 -3.16 -18.40 14.88
C GLU A 453 -2.27 -17.81 13.78
N ILE A 454 -2.37 -18.30 12.53
CA ILE A 454 -1.66 -17.77 11.34
C ILE A 454 -2.43 -16.60 10.70
N LEU A 455 -3.76 -16.67 10.63
CA LEU A 455 -4.65 -15.59 10.19
C LEU A 455 -5.18 -14.84 11.40
N LEU A 456 -4.38 -13.90 11.91
CA LEU A 456 -4.89 -12.95 12.90
C LEU A 456 -6.16 -12.28 12.37
N PRO A 457 -7.17 -12.01 13.22
CA PRO A 457 -8.33 -11.23 12.82
C PRO A 457 -7.85 -9.87 12.31
N GLN A 458 -7.95 -9.67 10.99
CA GLN A 458 -7.48 -8.47 10.31
C GLN A 458 -8.59 -7.97 9.39
N PRO A 459 -8.70 -6.65 9.23
CA PRO A 459 -9.70 -6.10 8.34
C PRO A 459 -9.41 -6.51 6.88
N GLN A 460 -10.47 -6.62 6.09
CA GLN A 460 -10.38 -7.12 4.72
C GLN A 460 -9.77 -6.04 3.80
N PRO A 461 -8.61 -6.27 3.18
CA PRO A 461 -7.89 -5.23 2.45
C PRO A 461 -8.43 -4.97 1.03
N THR A 462 -9.09 -5.94 0.41
CA THR A 462 -9.66 -5.79 -0.93
C THR A 462 -11.07 -6.36 -0.97
N VAL A 463 -11.93 -5.88 -1.86
CA VAL A 463 -13.31 -6.36 -2.00
C VAL A 463 -13.63 -6.77 -3.43
N SER A 464 -14.49 -7.76 -3.58
CA SER A 464 -15.06 -8.15 -4.88
C SER A 464 -16.46 -7.58 -5.05
N TYR A 465 -16.89 -7.45 -6.31
CA TYR A 465 -18.25 -7.08 -6.66
C TYR A 465 -19.10 -8.32 -7.00
N THR A 466 -20.19 -8.52 -6.26
CA THR A 466 -21.11 -9.67 -6.41
C THR A 466 -22.54 -9.25 -6.77
N GLY A 467 -22.71 -8.02 -7.26
CA GLY A 467 -24.00 -7.53 -7.70
C GLY A 467 -24.45 -8.09 -9.05
N HIS A 468 -25.08 -7.26 -9.88
CA HIS A 468 -25.62 -7.71 -11.15
C HIS A 468 -24.52 -8.19 -12.11
N VAL A 469 -24.69 -9.39 -12.67
CA VAL A 469 -23.69 -10.07 -13.53
C VAL A 469 -23.23 -9.23 -14.73
N ILE A 470 -24.08 -8.34 -15.23
CA ILE A 470 -23.73 -7.44 -16.35
C ILE A 470 -22.47 -6.61 -16.07
N TRP A 471 -22.24 -6.20 -14.82
CA TRP A 471 -21.05 -5.43 -14.48
C TRP A 471 -19.80 -6.28 -14.53
N ASN A 472 -19.87 -7.52 -14.05
CA ASN A 472 -18.77 -8.49 -14.21
C ASN A 472 -18.48 -8.76 -15.70
N LEU A 473 -19.50 -8.85 -16.55
CA LEU A 473 -19.32 -9.02 -18.00
C LEU A 473 -18.69 -7.80 -18.67
N LEU A 474 -19.19 -6.60 -18.37
CA LEU A 474 -18.68 -5.34 -18.92
C LEU A 474 -17.27 -5.01 -18.43
N ASN A 475 -16.90 -5.51 -17.24
CA ASN A 475 -15.57 -5.36 -16.68
C ASN A 475 -14.68 -6.61 -16.92
N PHE A 476 -15.07 -7.51 -17.83
CA PHE A 476 -14.28 -8.67 -18.23
C PHE A 476 -13.83 -9.58 -17.06
N GLY A 477 -14.61 -9.61 -15.96
CA GLY A 477 -14.33 -10.43 -14.78
C GLY A 477 -13.42 -9.77 -13.74
N GLU A 478 -12.87 -8.59 -14.01
CA GLU A 478 -11.93 -7.89 -13.13
C GLU A 478 -12.52 -7.39 -11.81
N LEU A 479 -13.85 -7.37 -11.73
CA LEU A 479 -14.59 -7.01 -10.54
C LEU A 479 -14.55 -8.12 -9.44
N TRP A 480 -14.03 -9.31 -9.75
CA TRP A 480 -13.70 -10.37 -8.80
C TRP A 480 -12.29 -10.16 -8.22
N HIS A 481 -12.11 -9.03 -7.53
CA HIS A 481 -10.77 -8.54 -7.18
C HIS A 481 -10.09 -9.35 -6.07
N VAL A 482 -10.83 -9.84 -5.08
CA VAL A 482 -10.26 -10.71 -4.03
C VAL A 482 -9.77 -12.01 -4.63
N GLU A 483 -10.57 -12.64 -5.49
CA GLU A 483 -10.21 -13.87 -6.21
C GLU A 483 -8.96 -13.66 -7.04
N HIS A 484 -8.90 -12.53 -7.74
CA HIS A 484 -7.75 -12.14 -8.53
C HIS A 484 -6.48 -12.00 -7.68
N HIS A 485 -6.51 -11.30 -6.56
CA HIS A 485 -5.34 -11.18 -5.68
C HIS A 485 -4.98 -12.49 -4.96
N ASP A 486 -5.97 -13.30 -4.61
CA ASP A 486 -5.75 -14.64 -4.09
C ASP A 486 -5.06 -15.54 -5.14
N PHE A 487 -5.38 -15.40 -6.43
CA PHE A 487 -4.83 -16.23 -7.51
C PHE A 487 -4.72 -15.48 -8.87
N PRO A 488 -3.73 -14.59 -9.07
CA PRO A 488 -3.60 -13.79 -10.29
C PRO A 488 -3.28 -14.63 -11.52
N TRP A 489 -2.74 -15.85 -11.32
CA TRP A 489 -2.43 -16.79 -12.39
C TRP A 489 -3.64 -17.64 -12.85
N ILE A 490 -4.82 -17.43 -12.26
CA ILE A 490 -6.08 -17.99 -12.72
C ILE A 490 -6.76 -16.95 -13.63
N PRO A 491 -7.04 -17.27 -14.90
CA PRO A 491 -7.78 -16.37 -15.78
C PRO A 491 -9.14 -15.97 -15.20
N ALA A 492 -9.58 -14.73 -15.45
CA ALA A 492 -10.77 -14.18 -14.78
C ALA A 492 -12.08 -14.96 -15.03
N VAL A 493 -12.16 -15.66 -16.16
CA VAL A 493 -13.29 -16.53 -16.51
C VAL A 493 -13.50 -17.68 -15.51
N TYR A 494 -12.50 -18.03 -14.71
CA TYR A 494 -12.56 -19.12 -13.74
C TYR A 494 -12.80 -18.67 -12.29
N TYR A 495 -12.83 -17.37 -11.99
CA TYR A 495 -13.10 -16.89 -10.63
C TYR A 495 -14.45 -17.36 -10.05
N PRO A 496 -15.57 -17.42 -10.82
CA PRO A 496 -16.81 -18.00 -10.31
C PRO A 496 -16.63 -19.48 -9.89
N ARG A 497 -15.85 -20.25 -10.66
CA ARG A 497 -15.55 -21.65 -10.34
C ARG A 497 -14.64 -21.77 -9.13
N LEU A 498 -13.68 -20.87 -8.95
CA LEU A 498 -12.83 -20.80 -7.76
C LEU A 498 -13.69 -20.61 -6.49
N ARG A 499 -14.70 -19.72 -6.52
CA ARG A 499 -15.63 -19.53 -5.41
C ARG A 499 -16.48 -20.77 -5.13
N GLU A 500 -16.84 -21.53 -6.16
CA GLU A 500 -17.56 -22.81 -5.98
C GLU A 500 -16.69 -23.89 -5.34
N ILE A 501 -15.38 -23.89 -5.60
CA ILE A 501 -14.44 -24.87 -5.01
C ILE A 501 -14.16 -24.54 -3.55
N ALA A 502 -13.96 -23.25 -3.22
CA ALA A 502 -13.58 -22.80 -1.89
C ALA A 502 -14.61 -21.83 -1.25
N PRO A 503 -15.90 -22.19 -1.15
CA PRO A 503 -16.97 -21.28 -0.70
C PRO A 503 -16.73 -20.73 0.71
N GLU A 504 -16.09 -21.50 1.59
CA GLU A 504 -15.76 -21.10 2.97
C GLU A 504 -14.78 -19.92 3.04
N PHE A 505 -13.99 -19.68 1.99
CA PHE A 505 -13.02 -18.57 1.92
C PHE A 505 -13.62 -17.28 1.35
N TYR A 506 -14.79 -17.38 0.70
CA TYR A 506 -15.36 -16.29 -0.11
C TYR A 506 -16.76 -15.86 0.33
N ASN A 507 -17.55 -16.73 0.97
CA ASN A 507 -18.95 -16.45 1.30
C ASN A 507 -19.15 -15.47 2.46
N ASP A 508 -18.19 -15.38 3.39
CA ASP A 508 -18.28 -14.44 4.53
C ASP A 508 -17.59 -13.08 4.25
N LEU A 509 -16.93 -12.93 3.11
CA LEU A 509 -16.23 -11.69 2.76
C LEU A 509 -17.19 -10.51 2.58
N SER A 510 -16.71 -9.32 2.92
CA SER A 510 -17.32 -8.07 2.49
C SER A 510 -17.25 -7.96 0.96
N VAL A 511 -18.36 -7.56 0.36
CA VAL A 511 -18.51 -7.44 -1.09
C VAL A 511 -19.27 -6.16 -1.43
N ASN A 512 -18.97 -5.61 -2.60
CA ASN A 512 -19.77 -4.54 -3.18
C ASN A 512 -20.88 -5.13 -4.06
N THR A 513 -22.08 -4.56 -4.02
CA THR A 513 -23.23 -5.04 -4.81
C THR A 513 -23.76 -4.00 -5.80
N SER A 514 -23.29 -2.76 -5.73
CA SER A 514 -23.76 -1.67 -6.59
C SER A 514 -22.65 -0.69 -6.99
N ILE A 515 -22.33 -0.68 -8.29
CA ILE A 515 -21.40 0.28 -8.92
C ILE A 515 -21.82 1.72 -8.62
N PHE A 516 -23.11 2.02 -8.72
CA PHE A 516 -23.62 3.37 -8.48
C PHE A 516 -23.55 3.77 -7.01
N SER A 517 -23.71 2.81 -6.09
CA SER A 517 -23.52 3.08 -4.67
C SER A 517 -22.05 3.37 -4.38
N ALA A 518 -21.11 2.60 -4.94
CA ALA A 518 -19.68 2.85 -4.76
C ALA A 518 -19.29 4.27 -5.23
N ILE A 519 -19.75 4.65 -6.42
CA ILE A 519 -19.54 6.01 -6.96
C ILE A 519 -20.21 7.07 -6.09
N GLY A 520 -21.43 6.82 -5.62
CA GLY A 520 -22.17 7.74 -4.75
C GLY A 520 -21.51 7.94 -3.40
N ASP A 521 -21.07 6.85 -2.75
CA ASP A 521 -20.36 6.87 -1.47
C ASP A 521 -19.08 7.71 -1.57
N TRP A 522 -18.32 7.56 -2.66
CA TRP A 522 -17.14 8.39 -2.91
C TRP A 522 -17.49 9.84 -3.22
N LEU A 523 -18.45 10.08 -4.12
CA LEU A 523 -18.77 11.42 -4.60
C LEU A 523 -19.38 12.31 -3.50
N PHE A 524 -20.17 11.70 -2.61
CA PHE A 524 -20.91 12.40 -1.56
C PHE A 524 -20.36 12.13 -0.16
N ALA A 525 -19.14 11.61 -0.05
CA ALA A 525 -18.48 11.53 1.25
C ALA A 525 -18.40 12.93 1.90
N PRO A 526 -18.68 13.04 3.21
CA PRO A 526 -18.77 14.32 3.91
C PRO A 526 -17.42 15.06 3.94
N ASP A 527 -16.33 14.32 4.13
CA ASP A 527 -14.95 14.78 3.99
C ASP A 527 -14.01 13.62 3.61
N ASP A 528 -12.76 13.95 3.29
CA ASP A 528 -11.76 12.95 2.86
C ASP A 528 -11.24 12.09 4.01
N LYS A 529 -11.18 12.65 5.22
CA LYS A 529 -10.71 11.93 6.39
C LYS A 529 -11.64 10.76 6.70
N GLU A 530 -12.94 11.02 6.82
CA GLU A 530 -13.96 9.99 7.05
C GLU A 530 -14.00 8.97 5.90
N TRP A 531 -13.83 9.42 4.65
CA TRP A 531 -13.74 8.52 3.51
C TRP A 531 -12.53 7.58 3.64
N MET A 532 -11.34 8.11 3.92
CA MET A 532 -10.11 7.32 4.09
C MET A 532 -10.21 6.36 5.29
N GLU A 533 -10.75 6.82 6.42
CA GLU A 533 -10.95 6.02 7.63
C GLU A 533 -12.02 4.91 7.49
N THR A 534 -12.77 4.87 6.39
CA THR A 534 -13.85 3.89 6.20
C THR A 534 -13.66 2.98 4.99
N LYS A 535 -13.33 3.54 3.82
CA LYS A 535 -13.31 2.84 2.53
C LYS A 535 -12.15 3.25 1.62
N GLY A 536 -11.63 4.47 1.80
CA GLY A 536 -10.64 5.09 0.92
C GLY A 536 -9.20 4.67 1.18
N ASP A 537 -8.92 4.05 2.32
CA ASP A 537 -7.60 3.47 2.61
C ASP A 537 -7.29 2.33 1.64
N PHE A 538 -6.48 2.65 0.63
CA PHE A 538 -6.09 1.75 -0.44
C PHE A 538 -5.42 0.51 0.13
N ALA A 539 -6.11 -0.63 0.06
CA ALA A 539 -5.63 -1.91 0.53
C ALA A 539 -5.19 -1.92 2.01
N LEU A 540 -5.82 -1.10 2.86
CA LEU A 540 -5.43 -0.87 4.27
C LEU A 540 -3.99 -0.38 4.45
N ARG A 541 -3.40 0.24 3.42
CA ARG A 541 -2.01 0.68 3.46
C ARG A 541 -1.79 1.75 4.53
N ASP A 542 -2.63 2.77 4.58
CA ASP A 542 -2.45 3.88 5.53
C ASP A 542 -2.72 3.41 6.95
N SER A 543 -3.75 2.58 7.17
CA SER A 543 -4.00 1.91 8.44
C SER A 543 -2.85 1.00 8.83
N TYR A 544 -2.24 0.30 7.87
CA TYR A 544 -1.08 -0.54 8.12
C TYR A 544 0.14 0.28 8.55
N ILE A 545 0.45 1.34 7.81
CA ILE A 545 1.54 2.28 8.12
C ILE A 545 1.27 2.96 9.47
N GLN A 546 0.03 3.38 9.74
CA GLN A 546 -0.36 3.99 11.01
C GLN A 546 -0.34 2.98 12.16
N ASP A 547 -0.79 1.73 11.99
CA ASP A 547 -0.66 0.70 13.01
C ASP A 547 0.82 0.52 13.35
N ILE A 548 1.67 0.39 12.31
CA ILE A 548 3.13 0.37 12.46
C ILE A 548 3.64 1.62 13.16
N GLN A 549 3.04 2.80 12.99
CA GLN A 549 3.53 4.07 13.56
C GLN A 549 2.92 4.46 14.91
N VAL A 550 1.74 3.96 15.28
CA VAL A 550 0.90 4.47 16.39
C VAL A 550 0.57 3.38 17.41
N ASN A 551 0.03 2.23 16.98
CA ASN A 551 -0.51 1.21 17.90
C ASN A 551 0.54 0.24 18.47
N TYR A 552 1.72 0.17 17.85
CA TYR A 552 2.82 -0.65 18.37
C TYR A 552 3.69 0.03 19.42
N TRP A 553 3.47 1.32 19.71
CA TRP A 553 4.50 2.12 20.38
C TRP A 553 4.11 2.85 21.66
N ASN A 554 2.85 2.77 22.12
CA ASN A 554 2.45 3.31 23.42
C ASN A 554 2.69 2.30 24.56
N TYR A 555 3.55 2.68 25.52
CA TYR A 555 3.73 1.94 26.76
C TYR A 555 2.54 2.20 27.71
N PRO A 556 1.98 1.18 28.40
CA PRO A 556 0.89 1.39 29.36
C PRO A 556 1.29 2.12 30.65
N ASN A 557 2.59 2.30 30.95
CA ASN A 557 3.06 2.62 32.31
C ASN A 557 4.07 3.76 32.45
N ASP A 558 4.34 4.55 31.41
CA ASP A 558 5.10 5.80 31.56
C ASP A 558 4.31 6.88 30.83
N THR A 559 3.53 7.69 31.56
CA THR A 559 2.77 8.78 30.94
C THR A 559 3.70 9.94 30.59
N LEU A 560 3.28 10.83 29.70
CA LEU A 560 3.94 12.12 29.45
C LEU A 560 4.19 12.88 30.77
N ASP A 561 3.28 12.73 31.74
CA ASP A 561 3.40 13.31 33.08
C ASP A 561 4.65 12.81 33.84
N ASP A 562 5.02 11.52 33.72
CA ASP A 562 6.23 10.97 34.36
C ASP A 562 7.53 11.52 33.74
N ALA A 563 7.49 11.90 32.46
CA ALA A 563 8.61 12.50 31.75
C ALA A 563 8.76 14.00 32.08
N GLU A 564 7.64 14.73 32.18
CA GLU A 564 7.62 16.12 32.65
C GLU A 564 8.08 16.23 34.11
N ASP A 565 7.60 15.35 35.00
CA ASP A 565 8.03 15.32 36.40
C ASP A 565 9.53 15.00 36.57
N ALA A 566 10.07 14.11 35.72
CA ALA A 566 11.50 13.80 35.71
C ALA A 566 12.34 14.97 35.17
N TRP A 567 11.82 15.71 34.18
CA TRP A 567 12.45 16.90 33.62
C TRP A 567 12.44 18.07 34.61
N ASP A 568 11.33 18.30 35.29
CA ASP A 568 11.19 19.34 36.32
C ASP A 568 12.06 19.03 37.55
N ALA A 569 12.14 17.76 37.97
CA ALA A 569 13.06 17.33 39.01
C ALA A 569 14.54 17.55 38.61
N PHE A 570 14.88 17.37 37.33
CA PHE A 570 16.21 17.61 36.81
C PHE A 570 16.53 19.11 36.70
N ALA A 571 15.61 19.92 36.18
CA ALA A 571 15.71 21.37 36.13
C ALA A 571 15.87 21.96 37.54
N ALA A 572 15.11 21.45 38.51
CA ALA A 572 15.24 21.82 39.92
C ALA A 572 16.60 21.40 40.51
N SER A 573 17.17 20.27 40.10
CA SER A 573 18.50 19.81 40.54
C SER A 573 19.66 20.65 39.99
N LEU A 574 19.46 21.30 38.83
CA LEU A 574 20.40 22.24 38.21
C LEU A 574 20.36 23.62 38.87
N VAL A 575 19.23 24.00 39.49
CA VAL A 575 19.09 25.21 40.30
C VAL A 575 19.52 24.92 41.74
N ARG A 576 20.84 24.77 41.96
CA ARG A 576 21.37 25.07 43.30
C ARG A 576 21.38 26.59 43.48
N PRO A 577 20.85 27.14 44.58
CA PRO A 577 21.08 28.54 44.90
C PRO A 577 22.58 28.72 45.08
N LYS A 578 23.17 29.65 44.34
CA LYS A 578 24.50 30.18 44.68
C LYS A 578 24.37 30.77 46.08
N ALA A 579 24.78 30.00 47.09
CA ALA A 579 24.99 30.51 48.43
C ALA A 579 26.09 31.58 48.36
N LYS A 580 25.74 32.78 48.82
CA LYS A 580 26.64 33.62 49.59
C LYS A 580 26.11 33.67 51.01
#